data_AF-A0A6A9QN22-F1
#
_entry.id   AF-A0A6A9QN22-F1
#
_cell.length_a   1.000
_cell.length_b   1.000
_cell.length_c   1.000
_cell.angle_alpha   90.00
_cell.angle_beta   90.00
_cell.angle_gamma   90.00
#
_symmetry.space_group_name_H-M   'P 1'
#
loop_
_entity.id
_entity.type
_entity.pdbx_description
1 polymer ?
#
loop_
_entity_poly.entity_id
_entity_poly.type
_entity_poly.pdbx_seq_one_letter_code
_entity_poly.pdbx_strand_id
1 'polypeptide(L)'
;MENYFDVVSYLNEGRIEEAGKKIIEIAKDVEDEDVRTVISEIEKEIMDSRHNSDTFISYSPYTDQITQATRAMQKCREERMKYLILHGLYLLTKGNRIILDMIKLTAQVKPRTYL
;
A
#
# COMPACT_ATOMS: atom_id res chain seq x y z
N MET A 1 -15.92 1.30 -14.73
CA MET A 1 -16.34 0.54 -13.52
C MET A 1 -15.44 -0.68 -13.32
N GLU A 2 -15.07 -1.40 -14.38
CA GLU A 2 -14.14 -2.56 -14.33
C GLU A 2 -12.79 -2.26 -13.67
N ASN A 3 -12.20 -1.09 -13.91
CA ASN A 3 -10.86 -0.75 -13.42
C ASN A 3 -10.68 -0.78 -11.89
N TYR A 4 -11.72 -0.48 -11.10
CA TYR A 4 -11.58 -0.47 -9.62
C TYR A 4 -11.54 -1.89 -9.03
N PHE A 5 -12.13 -2.87 -9.72
CA PHE A 5 -12.12 -4.26 -9.26
C PHE A 5 -10.72 -4.86 -9.29
N ASP A 6 -9.90 -4.48 -10.27
CA ASP A 6 -8.50 -4.90 -10.34
C ASP A 6 -7.71 -4.41 -9.11
N VAL A 7 -7.91 -3.15 -8.71
CA VAL A 7 -7.27 -2.59 -7.50
C VAL A 7 -7.72 -3.37 -6.26
N VAL A 8 -9.02 -3.67 -6.14
CA VAL A 8 -9.56 -4.46 -5.03
C VAL A 8 -8.99 -5.90 -5.04
N SER A 9 -8.87 -6.54 -6.20
CA SER A 9 -8.29 -7.88 -6.32
C SER A 9 -6.84 -7.89 -5.86
N TYR A 10 -6.03 -6.95 -6.34
CA TYR A 10 -4.63 -6.84 -5.94
C TYR A 10 -4.46 -6.57 -4.45
N LEU A 11 -5.30 -5.71 -3.85
CA LEU A 11 -5.29 -5.49 -2.39
C LEU A 11 -5.62 -6.78 -1.62
N ASN A 12 -6.61 -7.54 -2.08
CA ASN A 12 -7.04 -8.79 -1.45
C ASN A 12 -5.99 -9.90 -1.61
N GLU A 13 -5.21 -9.88 -2.69
CA GLU A 13 -4.08 -10.79 -2.96
C GLU A 13 -2.79 -10.39 -2.22
N GLY A 14 -2.78 -9.24 -1.53
CA GLY A 14 -1.57 -8.70 -0.88
C GLY A 14 -0.56 -8.10 -1.88
N ARG A 15 -0.96 -7.86 -3.12
CA ARG A 15 -0.14 -7.30 -4.21
C ARG A 15 -0.20 -5.77 -4.19
N ILE A 16 0.39 -5.19 -3.14
CA ILE A 16 0.23 -3.77 -2.82
C ILE A 16 0.85 -2.87 -3.89
N GLU A 17 2.03 -3.22 -4.44
CA GLU A 17 2.66 -2.40 -5.48
C GLU A 17 1.83 -2.39 -6.78
N GLU A 18 1.25 -3.52 -7.17
CA GLU A 18 0.37 -3.60 -8.34
C GLU A 18 -0.96 -2.86 -8.14
N ALA A 19 -1.54 -2.94 -6.93
CA ALA A 19 -2.69 -2.11 -6.57
C ALA A 19 -2.35 -0.61 -6.68
N GLY A 20 -1.17 -0.20 -6.21
CA GLY A 20 -0.66 1.17 -6.32
C GLY A 20 -0.51 1.63 -7.77
N LYS A 21 0.14 0.83 -8.62
CA LYS A 21 0.28 1.13 -10.06
C LYS A 21 -1.07 1.26 -10.75
N LYS A 22 -2.00 0.36 -10.43
CA LYS A 22 -3.33 0.36 -11.06
C LYS A 22 -4.15 1.58 -10.64
N ILE A 23 -4.11 1.99 -9.37
CA ILE A 23 -4.86 3.17 -8.93
C ILE A 23 -4.29 4.47 -9.52
N ILE A 24 -2.96 4.57 -9.68
CA ILE A 24 -2.32 5.69 -10.39
C ILE A 24 -2.83 5.75 -11.84
N GLU A 25 -2.89 4.61 -12.54
CA GLU A 25 -3.41 4.54 -13.91
C GLU A 25 -4.84 5.08 -14.02
N ILE A 26 -5.71 4.70 -13.07
CA ILE A 26 -7.12 5.13 -13.05
C ILE A 26 -7.26 6.62 -12.80
N ALA A 27 -6.37 7.19 -12.00
CA ALA A 27 -6.44 8.59 -11.58
C ALA A 27 -5.77 9.57 -12.56
N LYS A 28 -5.15 9.11 -13.66
CA LYS A 28 -4.38 9.93 -14.60
C LYS A 28 -5.09 11.19 -15.09
N ASP A 29 -6.38 11.08 -15.38
CA ASP A 29 -7.18 12.17 -15.96
C ASP A 29 -8.04 12.89 -14.91
N VAL A 30 -7.81 12.63 -13.61
CA VAL A 30 -8.58 13.25 -12.53
C VAL A 30 -7.95 14.59 -12.15
N GLU A 31 -8.78 15.64 -12.14
CA GLU A 31 -8.36 17.01 -11.80
C GLU A 31 -8.52 17.37 -10.31
N ASP A 32 -9.15 16.49 -9.54
CA ASP A 32 -9.33 16.65 -8.10
C ASP A 32 -7.98 16.69 -7.35
N GLU A 33 -7.74 17.77 -6.60
CA GLU A 33 -6.47 18.04 -5.91
C GLU A 33 -6.18 17.04 -4.78
N ASP A 34 -7.22 16.59 -4.07
CA ASP A 34 -7.08 15.60 -2.99
C ASP A 34 -6.67 14.26 -3.61
N VAL A 35 -7.30 13.86 -4.72
CA VAL A 35 -6.90 12.67 -5.47
C VAL A 35 -5.45 12.78 -5.94
N ARG A 36 -5.07 13.88 -6.58
CA ARG A 36 -3.70 14.08 -7.08
C ARG A 36 -2.66 13.98 -5.96
N THR A 37 -2.93 14.59 -4.81
CA THR A 37 -2.03 14.54 -3.65
C THR A 37 -1.80 13.10 -3.17
N VAL A 38 -2.88 12.32 -3.04
CA VAL A 38 -2.78 10.91 -2.63
C VAL A 38 -2.01 10.07 -3.66
N ILE A 39 -2.27 10.30 -4.96
CA ILE A 39 -1.57 9.59 -6.05
C ILE A 39 -0.07 9.89 -6.03
N SER A 40 0.33 11.16 -5.86
CA SER A 40 1.76 11.51 -5.75
C SER A 40 2.45 10.87 -4.54
N GLU A 41 1.76 10.74 -3.41
CA GLU A 41 2.29 10.00 -2.26
C GLU A 41 2.46 8.50 -2.55
N ILE A 42 1.52 7.89 -3.29
CA ILE A 42 1.65 6.48 -3.72
C ILE A 42 2.84 6.32 -4.68
N GLU A 43 3.02 7.22 -5.65
CA GLU A 43 4.16 7.19 -6.58
C GLU A 43 5.50 7.28 -5.85
N LYS A 44 5.61 8.17 -4.86
CA LYS A 44 6.79 8.31 -4.02
C LYS A 44 7.11 7.02 -3.26
N GLU A 45 6.10 6.38 -2.68
CA GLU A 45 6.26 5.12 -1.95
C GLU A 45 6.73 3.96 -2.84
N ILE A 46 6.21 3.89 -4.08
CA ILE A 46 6.68 2.92 -5.09
C ILE A 46 8.14 3.19 -5.47
N MET A 47 8.49 4.45 -5.71
CA MET A 47 9.85 4.83 -6.09
C MET A 47 10.85 4.52 -4.97
N ASP A 48 10.53 4.84 -3.72
CA ASP A 48 11.41 4.61 -2.59
C ASP A 48 11.55 3.10 -2.27
N SER A 49 10.49 2.31 -2.51
CA SER A 49 10.55 0.85 -2.31
C SER A 49 11.53 0.16 -3.26
N ARG A 50 11.71 0.69 -4.48
CA ARG A 50 12.70 0.18 -5.43
C ARG A 50 14.12 0.49 -4.99
N HIS A 51 14.36 1.69 -4.48
CA HIS A 51 15.69 2.12 -4.03
C HIS A 51 16.17 1.38 -2.77
N ASN A 52 15.25 0.93 -1.91
CA ASN A 52 15.60 0.24 -0.67
C ASN A 52 15.72 -1.29 -0.81
N SER A 53 15.67 -1.82 -2.04
CA SER A 53 15.85 -3.26 -2.30
C SER A 53 17.32 -3.71 -2.21
N ASP A 54 18.25 -2.77 -2.09
CA ASP A 54 19.67 -3.07 -1.92
C ASP A 54 19.94 -3.76 -0.58
N THR A 55 20.43 -4.99 -0.66
CA THR A 55 20.80 -5.76 0.52
C THR A 55 22.01 -5.09 1.16
N PHE A 56 21.84 -4.56 2.38
CA PHE A 56 22.94 -4.03 3.16
C PHE A 56 23.89 -5.18 3.55
N ILE A 57 25.08 -5.23 2.92
CA ILE A 57 26.12 -6.19 3.24
C ILE A 57 27.22 -5.47 4.03
N SER A 58 27.40 -5.87 5.30
CA SER A 58 28.41 -5.32 6.19
C SER A 58 28.96 -6.39 7.13
N TYR A 59 30.25 -6.30 7.45
CA TYR A 59 30.95 -7.17 8.41
C TYR A 59 30.83 -6.69 9.87
N SER A 60 29.88 -5.79 10.15
CA SER A 60 29.62 -5.25 11.48
C SER A 60 29.00 -6.30 12.41
N PRO A 61 29.30 -6.28 13.72
CA PRO A 61 28.56 -7.08 14.70
C PRO A 61 27.07 -6.68 14.82
N TYR A 62 26.69 -5.53 14.24
CA TYR A 62 25.33 -5.02 14.25
C TYR A 62 24.52 -5.32 12.98
N THR A 63 25.08 -6.08 12.02
CA THR A 63 24.46 -6.32 10.71
C THR A 63 23.07 -6.95 10.81
N ASP A 64 22.85 -7.85 11.77
CA ASP A 64 21.55 -8.48 11.98
C ASP A 64 20.50 -7.49 12.48
N GLN A 65 20.85 -6.61 13.43
CA GLN A 65 19.96 -5.58 13.96
C GLN A 65 19.60 -4.57 12.87
N ILE A 66 20.58 -4.15 12.06
CA ILE A 66 20.36 -3.25 10.92
C ILE A 66 19.42 -3.92 9.91
N THR A 67 19.67 -5.18 9.55
CA THR A 67 18.82 -5.95 8.62
C THR A 67 17.38 -6.08 9.13
N GLN A 68 17.21 -6.36 10.43
CA GLN A 68 15.89 -6.45 11.05
C GLN A 68 15.16 -5.10 11.05
N ALA A 69 15.86 -4.02 11.39
CA ALA A 69 15.30 -2.66 11.35
C ALA A 69 14.86 -2.28 9.92
N THR A 70 15.70 -2.56 8.92
CA THR A 70 15.37 -2.32 7.51
C THR A 70 14.14 -3.12 7.07
N ARG A 71 14.04 -4.40 7.44
CA ARG A 71 12.85 -5.23 7.17
C ARG A 71 11.59 -4.68 7.84
N ALA A 72 11.70 -4.19 9.08
CA ALA A 72 10.58 -3.57 9.78
C ALA A 72 10.12 -2.27 9.09
N MET A 73 11.07 -1.44 8.65
CA MET A 73 10.78 -0.24 7.87
C MET A 73 10.06 -0.58 6.56
N GLN A 74 10.50 -1.62 5.86
CA GLN A 74 9.86 -2.06 4.62
C GLN A 74 8.41 -2.50 4.84
N LYS A 75 8.13 -3.24 5.93
CA LYS A 75 6.76 -3.63 6.30
C LYS A 75 5.89 -2.42 6.64
N CYS A 76 6.41 -1.47 7.41
CA CYS A 76 5.68 -0.24 7.73
C CYS A 76 5.35 0.56 6.47
N ARG A 77 6.28 0.59 5.51
CA ARG A 77 6.10 1.25 4.22
C ARG A 77 5.00 0.58 3.39
N GLU A 78 5.06 -0.74 3.25
CA GLU A 78 4.03 -1.50 2.54
C GLU A 78 2.63 -1.28 3.14
N GLU A 79 2.51 -1.28 4.47
CA GLU A 79 1.24 -1.02 5.15
C GLU A 79 0.78 0.44 4.95
N ARG A 80 1.70 1.42 4.96
CA ARG A 80 1.38 2.81 4.62
C ARG A 80 0.83 2.91 3.19
N MET A 81 1.52 2.30 2.22
CA MET A 81 1.12 2.31 0.81
C MET A 81 -0.28 1.72 0.62
N LYS A 82 -0.57 0.61 1.30
CA LYS A 82 -1.92 0.01 1.34
C LYS A 82 -2.99 1.00 1.81
N TYR A 83 -2.77 1.73 2.90
CA TYR A 83 -3.75 2.71 3.38
C TYR A 83 -3.89 3.93 2.46
N LEU A 84 -2.81 4.36 1.80
CA LEU A 84 -2.91 5.39 0.76
C LEU A 84 -3.77 4.93 -0.42
N ILE A 85 -3.62 3.68 -0.87
CA ILE A 85 -4.44 3.10 -1.95
C ILE A 85 -5.92 3.03 -1.52
N LEU A 86 -6.21 2.62 -0.28
CA LEU A 86 -7.57 2.61 0.26
C LEU A 86 -8.19 4.01 0.29
N HIS A 87 -7.40 5.01 0.70
CA HIS A 87 -7.85 6.41 0.70
C HIS A 87 -8.11 6.91 -0.73
N GLY A 88 -7.21 6.62 -1.68
CA GLY A 88 -7.39 6.93 -3.08
C GLY A 88 -8.66 6.29 -3.66
N LEU A 89 -8.94 5.03 -3.32
CA LEU A 89 -10.17 4.33 -3.73
C LEU A 89 -11.41 5.01 -3.15
N TYR A 90 -11.37 5.43 -1.88
CA TYR A 90 -12.46 6.17 -1.26
C TYR A 90 -12.75 7.48 -2.01
N LEU A 91 -11.72 8.26 -2.34
CA LEU A 91 -11.87 9.51 -3.08
C LEU A 91 -12.40 9.30 -4.50
N LEU A 92 -11.75 8.40 -5.27
CA LEU A 92 -12.11 8.11 -6.67
C LEU A 92 -13.52 7.54 -6.82
N THR A 93 -13.96 6.73 -5.87
CA THR A 93 -15.31 6.15 -5.87
C THR A 93 -16.35 7.00 -5.15
N LYS A 94 -15.93 8.15 -4.59
CA LYS A 94 -16.76 9.04 -3.75
C LYS A 94 -17.46 8.28 -2.62
N GLY A 95 -16.74 7.36 -1.98
CA GLY A 95 -17.26 6.55 -0.88
C GLY A 95 -18.25 5.47 -1.30
N ASN A 96 -18.18 4.95 -2.53
CA ASN A 96 -19.06 3.86 -2.97
C ASN A 96 -18.84 2.60 -2.15
N ARG A 97 -19.76 2.34 -1.21
CA ARG A 97 -19.69 1.22 -0.26
C ARG A 97 -19.63 -0.14 -0.94
N ILE A 98 -20.26 -0.32 -2.10
CA ILE A 98 -20.24 -1.61 -2.81
C ILE A 98 -18.80 -1.99 -3.15
N ILE A 99 -17.99 -1.04 -3.63
CA ILE A 99 -16.58 -1.29 -3.99
C ILE A 99 -15.74 -1.46 -2.73
N LEU A 100 -15.95 -0.60 -1.72
CA LEU A 100 -15.16 -0.61 -0.49
C LEU A 100 -15.38 -1.88 0.35
N ASP A 101 -16.62 -2.39 0.41
CA ASP A 101 -16.98 -3.60 1.15
C ASP A 101 -16.44 -4.88 0.50
N MET A 102 -15.99 -4.82 -0.76
CA MET A 102 -15.33 -5.94 -1.43
C MET A 102 -13.87 -6.12 -1.01
N ILE A 103 -13.30 -5.14 -0.30
CA ILE A 103 -11.94 -5.20 0.20
C ILE A 103 -11.91 -6.06 1.46
N LYS A 104 -11.44 -7.28 1.31
CA LYS A 104 -11.22 -8.25 2.38
C LYS A 104 -9.81 -8.05 2.91
N LEU A 105 -9.54 -6.90 3.53
CA LEU A 105 -8.35 -6.75 4.35
C LEU A 105 -8.44 -7.84 5.40
N THR A 106 -7.55 -8.83 5.33
CA THR A 106 -7.49 -9.91 6.31
C THR A 106 -7.54 -9.26 7.68
N ALA A 107 -8.65 -9.49 8.38
CA ALA A 107 -8.82 -8.99 9.73
C ALA A 107 -7.59 -9.42 10.49
N GLN A 108 -6.85 -8.46 11.05
CA GLN A 108 -5.96 -8.76 12.16
C GLN A 108 -6.80 -9.59 13.12
N VAL A 109 -6.48 -10.88 13.22
CA VAL A 109 -7.02 -11.74 14.25
C VAL A 109 -6.66 -11.03 15.55
N LYS A 110 -7.62 -10.35 16.18
CA LYS A 110 -7.45 -9.84 17.53
C LYS A 110 -6.88 -11.00 18.34
N PRO A 111 -5.71 -10.89 18.98
CA PRO A 111 -5.29 -11.92 19.90
C PRO A 111 -6.39 -11.99 20.96
N ARG A 112 -7.14 -13.09 20.99
CA ARG A 112 -8.00 -13.42 22.12
C ARG A 112 -7.07 -13.61 23.29
N THR A 113 -6.85 -12.54 24.05
CA THR A 113 -6.31 -12.66 25.41
C THR A 113 -7.43 -13.31 26.21
N TYR A 114 -7.29 -14.60 26.49
CA TYR A 114 -8.03 -15.23 27.58
C TYR A 114 -7.40 -14.66 28.86
N LEU A 115 -8.19 -13.87 29.60
CA LEU A 115 -7.93 -13.55 31.00
C LEU A 115 -8.30 -14.75 31.87
#